data_AF-A0A7K1ITI4-F1
#
_entry.id   AF-A0A7K1ITI4-F1
#
_cell.length_a   1.000
_cell.length_b   1.000
_cell.length_c   1.000
_cell.angle_alpha   90.00
_cell.angle_beta   90.00
_cell.angle_gamma   90.00
#
_symmetry.space_group_name_H-M   'P 1'
#
loop_
_entity.id
_entity.type
_entity.pdbx_description
1 polymer ?
#
loop_
_entity_poly.entity_id
_entity_poly.type
_entity_poly.pdbx_seq_one_letter_code
_entity_poly.pdbx_strand_id
1 'polypeptide(L)'
;MTDDQNSPVNPTEESAGQLSDSPPGAESFFDDPNIGIPATLQGTITPANRSEPAESEEELAQAFFADEDVEPQEVNPHLDQSVNAVVVAHDGMAWLPIVIAALRAQERSVQNIVVVDTGSKDASTDFLLREFSPESIVTMPRTTSFADALAAGVQRVGISDWLWVLHDDSAPKTDALLHLLDAANRSDAAVVGPKVLGWNDRGHLLEIGVSIGLGGRRETGLERGERDQGQHDRDHDVLAVGSAGMLVRRTVWDELNGFDPFLPMFRDDVDFGWRANSAGYRVTIAPNAVLHHAEAATHRRRSADIVAQHPKRADRLNGMRVVLL
;
A
#
# COMPACT_ATOMS: atom_id res chain seq x y z
N MET A 1 67.38 7.65 22.98
CA MET A 1 66.42 8.30 23.90
C MET A 1 65.05 7.92 23.35
N THR A 2 64.55 6.79 23.85
CA THR A 2 63.22 6.15 23.70
C THR A 2 62.51 6.17 22.33
N ASP A 3 62.68 5.06 21.61
CA ASP A 3 61.65 4.43 20.77
C ASP A 3 60.57 3.79 21.66
N ASP A 4 59.30 3.82 21.24
CA ASP A 4 58.28 2.90 21.76
C ASP A 4 57.35 2.44 20.64
N GLN A 5 57.51 1.16 20.27
CA GLN A 5 56.73 0.38 19.32
C GLN A 5 55.76 -0.46 20.14
N ASN A 6 54.45 -0.35 19.86
CA ASN A 6 53.44 -1.19 20.52
C ASN A 6 52.85 -2.20 19.53
N SER A 7 53.02 -3.48 19.85
CA SER A 7 52.36 -4.63 19.25
C SER A 7 52.09 -5.68 20.34
N PRO A 8 51.13 -6.59 20.13
CA PRO A 8 50.05 -6.86 21.09
C PRO A 8 50.31 -8.04 22.03
N VAL A 9 49.58 -8.06 23.15
CA VAL A 9 49.58 -9.17 24.12
C VAL A 9 48.19 -9.82 24.14
N ASN A 10 48.13 -11.08 23.73
CA ASN A 10 47.07 -12.03 24.05
C ASN A 10 47.30 -12.60 25.47
N PRO A 11 46.23 -13.00 26.17
CA PRO A 11 46.30 -14.17 27.03
C PRO A 11 45.19 -15.19 26.74
N THR A 12 45.68 -16.39 26.42
CA THR A 12 45.27 -17.72 26.94
C THR A 12 43.81 -18.20 26.91
N GLU A 13 43.68 -19.34 26.23
CA GLU A 13 42.65 -20.37 26.29
C GLU A 13 42.34 -20.82 27.73
N GLU A 14 41.05 -21.00 28.02
CA GLU A 14 40.60 -21.90 29.10
C GLU A 14 39.39 -22.72 28.61
N SER A 15 39.38 -23.96 29.07
CA SER A 15 38.77 -25.15 28.48
C SER A 15 37.25 -25.23 28.53
N ALA A 16 36.65 -25.67 27.41
CA ALA A 16 35.27 -26.14 27.35
C ALA A 16 35.14 -27.52 28.02
N GLY A 17 34.52 -27.55 29.20
CA GLY A 17 34.02 -28.77 29.84
C GLY A 17 32.53 -28.96 29.55
N GLN A 18 32.20 -30.04 28.84
CA GLN A 18 30.84 -30.57 28.67
C GLN A 18 30.30 -31.09 30.01
N LEU A 19 29.10 -30.67 30.39
CA LEU A 19 28.25 -31.41 31.32
C LEU A 19 26.80 -31.34 30.83
N SER A 20 26.39 -32.43 30.19
CA SER A 20 25.01 -32.90 30.11
C SER A 20 24.56 -33.38 31.49
N ASP A 21 23.36 -33.02 31.92
CA ASP A 21 22.38 -33.99 32.44
C ASP A 21 21.05 -33.30 32.78
N SER A 22 19.99 -33.85 32.19
CA SER A 22 18.58 -33.49 32.37
C SER A 22 18.04 -34.01 33.71
N PRO A 23 17.05 -33.34 34.34
CA PRO A 23 16.29 -33.93 35.43
C PRO A 23 15.11 -34.80 34.93
N PRO A 24 14.64 -35.78 35.73
CA PRO A 24 13.88 -36.94 35.26
C PRO A 24 12.34 -36.78 35.31
N GLY A 25 11.68 -37.50 34.41
CA GLY A 25 10.48 -38.31 34.66
C GLY A 25 9.20 -37.61 35.14
N ALA A 26 8.35 -37.18 34.21
CA ALA A 26 6.91 -37.06 34.45
C ALA A 26 6.23 -38.34 33.95
N GLU A 27 5.79 -39.15 34.90
CA GLU A 27 5.08 -40.40 34.64
C GLU A 27 3.71 -40.16 34.00
N SER A 28 3.40 -41.04 33.06
CA SER A 28 2.15 -41.24 32.36
C SER A 28 0.98 -41.54 33.31
N PHE A 29 -0.08 -40.73 33.24
CA PHE A 29 -1.38 -41.03 33.83
C PHE A 29 -2.44 -41.11 32.72
N PHE A 30 -2.55 -42.26 32.09
CA PHE A 30 -3.72 -42.70 31.32
C PHE A 30 -3.83 -44.21 31.47
N ASP A 31 -4.81 -44.65 32.26
CA ASP A 31 -5.66 -45.83 32.02
C ASP A 31 -6.45 -46.16 33.30
N ASP A 32 -7.73 -45.77 33.33
CA ASP A 32 -8.74 -46.53 34.07
C ASP A 32 -10.11 -46.43 33.37
N PRO A 33 -10.62 -47.51 32.76
CA PRO A 33 -11.85 -47.52 31.99
C PRO A 33 -13.03 -48.04 32.83
N ASN A 34 -13.48 -47.33 33.87
CA ASN A 34 -14.81 -47.60 34.44
C ASN A 34 -15.28 -46.55 35.45
N ILE A 35 -15.91 -45.46 34.99
CA ILE A 35 -16.82 -44.68 35.83
C ILE A 35 -18.09 -44.39 35.03
N GLY A 36 -19.16 -45.10 35.38
CA GLY A 36 -20.49 -44.94 34.79
C GLY A 36 -21.15 -43.62 35.17
N ILE A 37 -21.80 -43.01 34.19
CA ILE A 37 -22.62 -41.80 34.32
C ILE A 37 -24.08 -42.23 34.50
N PRO A 38 -24.86 -41.71 35.48
CA PRO A 38 -26.29 -41.91 35.50
C PRO A 38 -26.98 -40.98 34.49
N ALA A 39 -27.91 -41.57 33.73
CA ALA A 39 -28.71 -40.89 32.73
C ALA A 39 -29.78 -39.98 33.34
N THR A 40 -30.16 -38.99 32.51
CA THR A 40 -31.46 -38.31 32.40
C THR A 40 -31.46 -36.83 32.80
N LEU A 41 -31.43 -35.97 31.78
CA LEU A 41 -32.38 -34.85 31.63
C LEU A 41 -32.52 -34.57 30.12
N GLN A 42 -33.67 -34.96 29.57
CA GLN A 42 -34.11 -34.60 28.22
C GLN A 42 -34.23 -33.07 28.12
N GLY A 43 -33.41 -32.46 27.28
CA GLY A 43 -33.58 -31.08 26.82
C GLY A 43 -33.34 -31.04 25.31
N THR A 44 -34.40 -30.78 24.56
CA THR A 44 -34.39 -30.53 23.12
C THR A 44 -33.38 -29.44 22.75
N ILE A 45 -32.31 -29.80 22.03
CA ILE A 45 -31.42 -28.84 21.38
C ILE A 45 -32.00 -28.54 20.00
N THR A 46 -32.67 -27.39 19.90
CA THR A 46 -32.91 -26.69 18.63
C THR A 46 -31.55 -26.28 18.04
N PRO A 47 -31.30 -26.38 16.72
CA PRO A 47 -30.06 -25.86 16.17
C PRO A 47 -30.10 -24.33 16.29
N ALA A 48 -29.24 -23.77 17.14
CA ALA A 48 -29.00 -22.34 17.19
C ALA A 48 -28.31 -21.94 15.88
N ASN A 49 -29.10 -21.31 15.03
CA ASN A 49 -28.68 -20.70 13.77
C ASN A 49 -28.03 -19.33 14.04
N ARG A 50 -27.12 -18.97 13.14
CA ARG A 50 -26.44 -17.67 12.93
C ARG A 50 -25.24 -17.38 13.82
N SER A 51 -24.07 -17.75 13.30
CA SER A 51 -22.89 -16.89 13.36
C SER A 51 -23.27 -15.50 12.87
N GLU A 52 -23.05 -14.48 13.70
CA GLU A 52 -23.12 -13.08 13.29
C GLU A 52 -22.13 -12.86 12.12
N PRO A 53 -22.49 -12.11 11.07
CA PRO A 53 -21.59 -11.88 9.96
C PRO A 53 -20.47 -10.94 10.39
N ALA A 54 -19.27 -11.16 9.85
CA ALA A 54 -18.28 -10.10 9.76
C ALA A 54 -18.96 -8.86 9.14
N GLU A 55 -18.75 -7.68 9.73
CA GLU A 55 -19.21 -6.40 9.19
C GLU A 55 -18.98 -6.39 7.67
N SER A 56 -20.03 -6.11 6.89
CA SER A 56 -19.89 -6.16 5.43
C SER A 56 -18.86 -5.12 5.00
N GLU A 57 -18.06 -5.42 3.99
CA GLU A 57 -16.99 -4.50 3.54
C GLU A 57 -17.53 -3.10 3.18
N GLU A 58 -18.76 -3.06 2.68
CA GLU A 58 -19.46 -1.81 2.42
C GLU A 58 -19.73 -1.03 3.71
N GLU A 59 -20.14 -1.69 4.80
CA GLU A 59 -20.27 -1.07 6.12
C GLU A 59 -18.91 -0.60 6.67
N LEU A 60 -17.82 -1.35 6.45
CA LEU A 60 -16.47 -0.94 6.86
C LEU A 60 -16.01 0.32 6.11
N ALA A 61 -16.20 0.37 4.80
CA ALA A 61 -15.88 1.54 4.00
C ALA A 61 -16.75 2.74 4.40
N GLN A 62 -18.06 2.54 4.51
CA GLN A 62 -19.00 3.58 4.95
C GLN A 62 -18.64 4.10 6.35
N ALA A 63 -18.33 3.23 7.30
CA ALA A 63 -17.91 3.63 8.65
C ALA A 63 -16.62 4.45 8.63
N PHE A 64 -15.67 4.12 7.74
CA PHE A 64 -14.42 4.87 7.61
C PHE A 64 -14.61 6.28 7.04
N PHE A 65 -15.63 6.50 6.19
CA PHE A 65 -15.94 7.78 5.55
C PHE A 65 -17.19 8.50 6.11
N ALA A 66 -17.78 7.99 7.19
CA ALA A 66 -19.11 8.42 7.68
C ALA A 66 -19.22 9.91 8.07
N ASP A 67 -18.11 10.53 8.47
CA ASP A 67 -18.07 11.91 8.97
C ASP A 67 -17.78 12.95 7.86
N GLU A 68 -17.77 12.56 6.59
CA GLU A 68 -17.40 13.45 5.49
C GLU A 68 -18.62 13.85 4.64
N ASP A 69 -19.02 15.12 4.74
CA ASP A 69 -20.02 15.72 3.85
C ASP A 69 -19.50 15.74 2.41
N VAL A 70 -20.21 15.06 1.50
CA VAL A 70 -19.94 15.12 0.05
C VAL A 70 -21.01 15.96 -0.60
N GLU A 71 -20.65 17.12 -1.12
CA GLU A 71 -21.50 17.78 -2.10
C GLU A 71 -21.40 17.02 -3.44
N PRO A 72 -22.51 16.49 -3.97
CA PRO A 72 -22.49 15.79 -5.25
C PRO A 72 -22.00 16.73 -6.36
N GLN A 73 -20.89 16.37 -7.00
CA GLN A 73 -20.43 17.06 -8.20
C GLN A 73 -21.09 16.39 -9.43
N GLU A 74 -21.49 17.17 -10.43
CA GLU A 74 -21.96 16.62 -11.70
C GLU A 74 -20.78 15.97 -12.43
N VAL A 75 -20.77 14.63 -12.48
CA VAL A 75 -19.79 13.85 -13.25
C VAL A 75 -20.48 13.18 -14.44
N ASN A 76 -19.78 13.02 -15.56
CA ASN A 76 -20.30 12.26 -16.70
C ASN A 76 -20.32 10.75 -16.36
N PRO A 77 -21.50 10.11 -16.25
CA PRO A 77 -21.60 8.72 -15.78
C PRO A 77 -21.21 7.69 -16.85
N HIS A 78 -20.94 8.10 -18.10
CA HIS A 78 -20.63 7.20 -19.21
C HIS A 78 -19.12 7.17 -19.50
N LEU A 79 -18.39 6.58 -18.56
CA LEU A 79 -16.96 6.29 -18.68
C LEU A 79 -16.78 4.79 -18.94
N ASP A 80 -17.01 4.38 -20.18
CA ASP A 80 -16.97 2.96 -20.62
C ASP A 80 -15.54 2.36 -20.63
N GLN A 81 -14.55 3.12 -20.17
CA GLN A 81 -13.15 2.70 -20.12
C GLN A 81 -12.93 1.67 -19.01
N SER A 82 -12.24 0.59 -19.35
CA SER A 82 -11.84 -0.46 -18.43
C SER A 82 -10.70 0.00 -17.52
N VAL A 83 -10.80 -0.28 -16.23
CA VAL A 83 -9.83 0.04 -15.19
C VAL A 83 -9.50 -1.22 -14.41
N ASN A 84 -8.23 -1.55 -14.35
CA ASN A 84 -7.71 -2.61 -13.49
C ASN A 84 -6.95 -1.99 -12.32
N ALA A 85 -7.17 -2.47 -11.11
CA ALA A 85 -6.42 -2.04 -9.92
C ALA A 85 -5.31 -3.03 -9.56
N VAL A 86 -4.16 -2.49 -9.21
CA VAL A 86 -3.06 -3.24 -8.60
C VAL A 86 -2.71 -2.63 -7.26
N VAL A 87 -2.81 -3.44 -6.21
CA VAL A 87 -2.46 -3.07 -4.83
C VAL A 87 -1.18 -3.78 -4.46
N VAL A 88 -0.17 -3.06 -3.95
CA VAL A 88 1.04 -3.69 -3.41
C VAL A 88 0.97 -3.70 -1.89
N ALA A 89 1.10 -4.88 -1.30
CA ALA A 89 1.02 -5.12 0.13
C ALA A 89 2.36 -5.58 0.72
N HIS A 90 2.62 -5.12 1.95
CA HIS A 90 3.78 -5.53 2.75
C HIS A 90 3.47 -5.29 4.21
N ASP A 91 3.20 -6.29 5.05
CA ASP A 91 2.85 -6.06 6.46
C ASP A 91 1.77 -4.95 6.64
N GLY A 92 0.68 -5.10 5.88
CA GLY A 92 -0.36 -4.08 5.68
C GLY A 92 -1.61 -4.25 6.52
N MET A 93 -1.70 -5.25 7.40
CA MET A 93 -2.96 -5.70 8.01
C MET A 93 -3.71 -4.59 8.75
N ALA A 94 -3.01 -3.60 9.29
CA ALA A 94 -3.61 -2.47 9.99
C ALA A 94 -4.46 -1.55 9.09
N TRP A 95 -4.25 -1.56 7.76
CA TRP A 95 -4.88 -0.66 6.80
C TRP A 95 -5.57 -1.41 5.66
N LEU A 96 -4.98 -2.52 5.23
CA LEU A 96 -5.38 -3.29 4.07
C LEU A 96 -6.88 -3.65 4.05
N PRO A 97 -7.54 -4.07 5.17
CA PRO A 97 -8.98 -4.33 5.14
C PRO A 97 -9.81 -3.12 4.71
N ILE A 98 -9.47 -1.93 5.19
CA ILE A 98 -10.16 -0.69 4.82
C ILE A 98 -9.87 -0.33 3.36
N VAL A 99 -8.63 -0.52 2.89
CA VAL A 99 -8.26 -0.26 1.50
C VAL A 99 -9.03 -1.15 0.53
N ILE A 100 -9.13 -2.45 0.82
CA ILE A 100 -9.88 -3.40 -0.02
C ILE A 100 -11.38 -3.09 0.00
N ALA A 101 -11.94 -2.81 1.18
CA ALA A 101 -13.32 -2.37 1.32
C ALA A 101 -13.62 -1.11 0.49
N ALA A 102 -12.76 -0.09 0.61
CA ALA A 102 -12.87 1.17 -0.13
C ALA A 102 -12.78 0.98 -1.66
N LEU A 103 -11.92 0.08 -2.13
CA LEU A 103 -11.82 -0.27 -3.55
C LEU A 103 -13.05 -1.00 -4.09
N ARG A 104 -13.65 -1.90 -3.29
CA ARG A 104 -14.88 -2.62 -3.67
C ARG A 104 -16.10 -1.72 -3.64
N ALA A 105 -16.13 -0.71 -2.76
CA ALA A 105 -17.21 0.25 -2.60
C ALA A 105 -17.21 1.41 -3.61
N GLN A 106 -16.32 1.39 -4.62
CA GLN A 106 -16.30 2.46 -5.62
C GLN A 106 -17.59 2.51 -6.44
N GLU A 107 -18.17 3.70 -6.57
CA GLU A 107 -19.35 3.95 -7.42
C GLU A 107 -19.08 3.55 -8.87
N ARG A 108 -17.85 3.82 -9.33
CA ARG A 108 -17.31 3.26 -10.56
C ARG A 108 -16.38 2.09 -10.22
N SER A 109 -16.87 0.86 -10.33
CA SER A 109 -16.10 -0.35 -9.97
C SER A 109 -14.93 -0.68 -10.93
N VAL A 110 -13.77 -1.04 -10.43
CA VAL A 110 -12.71 -1.64 -11.27
C VAL A 110 -13.13 -3.01 -11.83
N GLN A 111 -12.56 -3.40 -12.97
CA GLN A 111 -12.83 -4.70 -13.59
C GLN A 111 -12.14 -5.85 -12.85
N ASN A 112 -10.89 -5.64 -12.46
CA ASN A 112 -10.09 -6.61 -11.74
C ASN A 112 -9.27 -5.92 -10.65
N ILE A 113 -9.09 -6.63 -9.54
CA ILE A 113 -8.15 -6.25 -8.48
C ILE A 113 -7.12 -7.37 -8.39
N VAL A 114 -5.84 -7.01 -8.51
CA VAL A 114 -4.73 -7.90 -8.19
C VAL A 114 -3.97 -7.31 -7.00
N VAL A 115 -3.71 -8.15 -6.00
CA VAL A 115 -2.88 -7.77 -4.86
C VAL A 115 -1.53 -8.48 -4.95
N VAL A 116 -0.46 -7.71 -4.82
CA VAL A 116 0.91 -8.23 -4.79
C VAL A 116 1.40 -8.19 -3.35
N ASP A 117 1.45 -9.36 -2.70
CA ASP A 117 2.00 -9.52 -1.35
C ASP A 117 3.51 -9.74 -1.41
N THR A 118 4.27 -8.74 -0.98
CA THR A 118 5.74 -8.77 -0.95
C THR A 118 6.26 -9.44 0.33
N GLY A 119 5.81 -10.66 0.59
CA GLY A 119 6.30 -11.50 1.67
C GLY A 119 5.95 -10.96 3.06
N SER A 120 4.68 -10.57 3.24
CA SER A 120 4.15 -10.17 4.55
C SER A 120 4.35 -11.25 5.60
N LYS A 121 4.57 -10.81 6.84
CA LYS A 121 4.77 -11.66 8.03
C LYS A 121 3.74 -11.41 9.12
N ASP A 122 2.92 -10.37 8.96
CA ASP A 122 1.73 -10.16 9.76
C ASP A 122 0.53 -10.96 9.21
N ALA A 123 -0.68 -10.66 9.65
CA ALA A 123 -1.89 -11.34 9.19
C ALA A 123 -2.37 -10.92 7.78
N SER A 124 -1.60 -10.12 7.02
CA SER A 124 -2.00 -9.66 5.68
C SER A 124 -2.18 -10.82 4.71
N THR A 125 -1.27 -11.78 4.69
CA THR A 125 -1.37 -12.95 3.79
C THR A 125 -2.63 -13.76 4.08
N ASP A 126 -2.91 -14.04 5.35
CA ASP A 126 -4.10 -14.78 5.78
C ASP A 126 -5.40 -14.02 5.49
N PHE A 127 -5.37 -12.69 5.61
CA PHE A 127 -6.48 -11.83 5.19
C PHE A 127 -6.71 -11.93 3.67
N LEU A 128 -5.67 -11.75 2.87
CA LEU A 128 -5.76 -11.79 1.41
C LEU A 128 -6.28 -13.14 0.88
N LEU A 129 -5.81 -14.26 1.45
CA LEU A 129 -6.28 -15.61 1.06
C LEU A 129 -7.75 -15.87 1.42
N ARG A 130 -8.33 -15.12 2.35
CA ARG A 130 -9.76 -15.17 2.67
C ARG A 130 -10.58 -14.30 1.72
N GLU A 131 -10.05 -13.14 1.36
CA GLU A 131 -10.77 -12.13 0.58
C GLU A 131 -10.68 -12.31 -0.93
N PHE A 132 -9.62 -12.92 -1.44
CA PHE A 132 -9.36 -13.03 -2.87
C PHE A 132 -9.14 -14.47 -3.30
N SER A 133 -9.46 -14.75 -4.56
CA SER A 133 -9.05 -16.01 -5.17
C SER A 133 -7.52 -16.02 -5.36
N PRO A 134 -6.87 -17.19 -5.34
CA PRO A 134 -5.41 -17.29 -5.51
C PRO A 134 -4.89 -16.65 -6.82
N GLU A 135 -5.72 -16.59 -7.87
CA GLU A 135 -5.36 -16.00 -9.15
C GLU A 135 -5.21 -14.47 -9.08
N SER A 136 -5.94 -13.82 -8.16
CA SER A 136 -5.86 -12.38 -7.88
C SER A 136 -4.71 -12.01 -6.95
N ILE A 137 -3.95 -12.99 -6.44
CA ILE A 137 -2.82 -12.75 -5.54
C ILE A 137 -1.50 -13.10 -6.23
N VAL A 138 -0.51 -12.22 -6.09
CA VAL A 138 0.88 -12.48 -6.48
C VAL A 138 1.74 -12.40 -5.23
N THR A 139 2.33 -13.51 -4.80
CA THR A 139 3.27 -13.52 -3.68
C THR A 139 4.69 -13.39 -4.20
N MET A 140 5.47 -12.47 -3.61
CA MET A 140 6.86 -12.20 -3.98
C MET A 140 7.77 -12.21 -2.75
N PRO A 141 9.09 -12.38 -2.94
CA PRO A 141 10.05 -12.25 -1.85
C PRO A 141 9.93 -10.91 -1.13
N ARG A 142 10.23 -10.92 0.17
CA ARG A 142 10.17 -9.73 1.02
C ARG A 142 11.14 -8.61 0.65
N THR A 143 12.17 -8.96 -0.12
CA THR A 143 13.17 -8.03 -0.66
C THR A 143 12.82 -7.56 -2.07
N THR A 144 11.60 -7.78 -2.55
CA THR A 144 11.15 -7.28 -3.85
C THR A 144 10.90 -5.77 -3.76
N SER A 145 11.35 -5.03 -4.77
CA SER A 145 11.12 -3.59 -4.85
C SER A 145 9.64 -3.28 -5.15
N PHE A 146 9.21 -2.06 -4.87
CA PHE A 146 7.84 -1.65 -5.22
C PHE A 146 7.62 -1.69 -6.75
N ALA A 147 8.59 -1.25 -7.54
CA ALA A 147 8.54 -1.29 -9.00
C ALA A 147 8.40 -2.73 -9.54
N ASP A 148 9.20 -3.67 -9.03
CA ASP A 148 9.14 -5.08 -9.45
C ASP A 148 7.83 -5.75 -9.01
N ALA A 149 7.36 -5.44 -7.80
CA ALA A 149 6.08 -5.94 -7.30
C ALA A 149 4.93 -5.46 -8.19
N LEU A 150 4.90 -4.16 -8.48
CA LEU A 150 3.90 -3.56 -9.34
C LEU A 150 3.96 -4.14 -10.76
N ALA A 151 5.15 -4.32 -11.33
CA ALA A 151 5.31 -4.94 -12.65
C ALA A 151 4.71 -6.36 -12.71
N ALA A 152 4.91 -7.17 -11.66
CA ALA A 152 4.33 -8.50 -11.57
C ALA A 152 2.79 -8.46 -11.45
N GLY A 153 2.25 -7.52 -10.66
CA GLY A 153 0.80 -7.30 -10.54
C GLY A 153 0.18 -6.83 -11.85
N VAL A 154 0.82 -5.89 -12.54
CA VAL A 154 0.43 -5.35 -13.85
C VAL A 154 0.42 -6.44 -14.93
N GLN A 155 1.37 -7.38 -14.87
CA GLN A 155 1.38 -8.54 -15.75
C GLN A 155 0.21 -9.50 -15.44
N ARG A 156 -0.12 -9.69 -14.16
CA ARG A 156 -1.18 -10.60 -13.72
C ARG A 156 -2.59 -10.06 -13.99
N VAL A 157 -2.82 -8.77 -13.77
CA VAL A 157 -4.16 -8.16 -13.85
C VAL A 157 -4.71 -8.11 -15.28
N GLY A 158 -3.85 -8.23 -16.27
CA GLY A 158 -4.22 -8.24 -17.68
C GLY A 158 -4.36 -6.84 -18.27
N ILE A 159 -4.99 -6.78 -19.46
CA ILE A 159 -5.12 -5.56 -20.26
C ILE A 159 -6.39 -4.81 -19.85
N SER A 160 -6.28 -3.49 -19.79
CA SER A 160 -7.35 -2.52 -19.55
C SER A 160 -6.99 -1.20 -20.24
N ASP A 161 -7.91 -0.23 -20.29
CA ASP A 161 -7.62 1.12 -20.78
C ASP A 161 -6.78 1.91 -19.76
N TRP A 162 -7.06 1.68 -18.48
CA TRP A 162 -6.39 2.31 -17.35
C TRP A 162 -5.90 1.29 -16.33
N LEU A 163 -4.78 1.63 -15.71
CA LEU A 163 -4.25 0.97 -14.53
C LEU A 163 -4.39 1.93 -13.35
N TRP A 164 -4.96 1.45 -12.25
CA TRP A 164 -5.02 2.17 -10.99
C TRP A 164 -4.06 1.53 -9.99
N VAL A 165 -3.05 2.29 -9.57
CA VAL A 165 -2.01 1.85 -8.65
C VAL A 165 -2.35 2.33 -7.24
N LEU A 166 -2.35 1.42 -6.27
CA LEU A 166 -2.57 1.75 -4.86
C LEU A 166 -1.55 1.08 -3.94
N HIS A 167 -1.32 1.72 -2.81
CA HIS A 167 -0.64 1.11 -1.67
C HIS A 167 -1.65 0.41 -0.76
N ASP A 168 -1.18 -0.56 0.04
CA ASP A 168 -1.99 -1.25 1.06
C ASP A 168 -2.42 -0.36 2.25
N ASP A 169 -1.97 0.89 2.28
CA ASP A 169 -2.25 1.90 3.31
C ASP A 169 -2.80 3.21 2.71
N SER A 170 -3.52 3.07 1.58
CA SER A 170 -4.13 4.14 0.79
C SER A 170 -5.58 3.83 0.46
N ALA A 171 -6.52 4.47 1.13
CA ALA A 171 -7.96 4.21 0.99
C ALA A 171 -8.64 5.32 0.17
N PRO A 172 -9.09 5.05 -1.07
CA PRO A 172 -9.82 6.02 -1.88
C PRO A 172 -11.26 6.22 -1.38
N LYS A 173 -11.78 7.44 -1.50
CA LYS A 173 -13.21 7.70 -1.28
C LYS A 173 -14.07 7.01 -2.35
N THR A 174 -15.34 6.74 -2.08
CA THR A 174 -16.22 5.92 -2.96
C THR A 174 -16.40 6.48 -4.38
N ASP A 175 -16.25 7.79 -4.56
CA ASP A 175 -16.36 8.50 -5.84
C ASP A 175 -14.97 8.81 -6.48
N ALA A 176 -13.88 8.38 -5.85
CA ALA A 176 -12.53 8.78 -6.28
C ALA A 176 -12.21 8.32 -7.71
N LEU A 177 -12.51 7.05 -8.07
CA LEU A 177 -12.23 6.57 -9.42
C LEU A 177 -13.07 7.29 -10.48
N LEU A 178 -14.31 7.67 -10.15
CA LEU A 178 -15.18 8.43 -11.02
C LEU A 178 -14.55 9.80 -11.34
N HIS A 179 -14.08 10.53 -10.31
CA HIS A 179 -13.41 11.83 -10.49
C HIS A 179 -12.06 11.73 -11.21
N LEU A 180 -11.27 10.67 -10.97
CA LEU A 180 -10.01 10.46 -11.68
C LEU A 180 -10.22 10.29 -13.20
N LEU A 181 -11.22 9.50 -13.58
CA LEU A 181 -11.56 9.26 -14.99
C LEU A 181 -12.17 10.51 -15.66
N ASP A 182 -13.00 11.27 -14.94
CA ASP A 182 -13.54 12.53 -15.44
C ASP A 182 -12.41 13.54 -15.72
N ALA A 183 -11.53 13.75 -14.74
CA ALA A 183 -10.36 14.62 -14.91
C ALA A 183 -9.50 14.18 -16.10
N ALA A 184 -9.20 12.88 -16.20
CA ALA A 184 -8.43 12.31 -17.31
C ALA A 184 -9.03 12.68 -18.67
N ASN A 185 -10.35 12.53 -18.83
CA ASN A 185 -11.04 12.83 -20.09
C ASN A 185 -11.17 14.33 -20.37
N ARG A 186 -11.40 15.17 -19.36
CA ARG A 186 -11.47 16.63 -19.53
C ARG A 186 -10.14 17.23 -19.96
N SER A 187 -9.04 16.70 -19.43
CA SER A 187 -7.70 17.23 -19.67
C SER A 187 -6.92 16.52 -20.76
N ASP A 188 -7.43 15.40 -21.28
CA ASP A 188 -6.68 14.41 -22.09
C ASP A 188 -5.35 14.02 -21.41
N ALA A 189 -5.41 13.79 -20.09
CA ALA A 189 -4.23 13.39 -19.32
C ALA A 189 -3.97 11.90 -19.50
N ALA A 190 -2.69 11.51 -19.46
CA ALA A 190 -2.28 10.11 -19.43
C ALA A 190 -2.05 9.60 -18.00
N VAL A 191 -1.79 10.51 -17.06
CA VAL A 191 -1.54 10.20 -15.65
C VAL A 191 -2.32 11.18 -14.81
N VAL A 192 -3.11 10.66 -13.87
CA VAL A 192 -3.96 11.45 -12.98
C VAL A 192 -3.75 11.00 -11.55
N GLY A 193 -3.57 11.97 -10.65
CA GLY A 193 -3.44 11.72 -9.22
C GLY A 193 -4.61 12.28 -8.43
N PRO A 194 -4.99 11.64 -7.31
CA PRO A 194 -5.97 12.18 -6.39
C PRO A 194 -5.35 13.27 -5.50
N LYS A 195 -6.22 14.04 -4.84
CA LYS A 195 -5.86 14.75 -3.61
C LYS A 195 -5.65 13.73 -2.50
N VAL A 196 -4.50 13.80 -1.83
CA VAL A 196 -4.15 12.88 -0.76
C VAL A 196 -4.25 13.57 0.59
N LEU A 197 -5.04 12.99 1.49
CA LEU A 197 -5.28 13.44 2.85
C LEU A 197 -4.70 12.45 3.87
N GLY A 198 -4.52 12.92 5.11
CA GLY A 198 -4.05 12.09 6.21
C GLY A 198 -5.04 10.97 6.55
N TRP A 199 -4.51 9.79 6.89
CA TRP A 199 -5.33 8.66 7.35
C TRP A 199 -6.07 8.94 8.66
N ASN A 200 -5.37 9.49 9.66
CA ASN A 200 -5.96 9.79 10.97
C ASN A 200 -6.47 11.24 11.03
N ASP A 201 -5.72 12.18 10.45
CA ASP A 201 -6.14 13.58 10.36
C ASP A 201 -6.72 13.82 8.96
N ARG A 202 -8.03 13.59 8.83
CA ARG A 202 -8.76 13.62 7.56
C ARG A 202 -8.68 14.94 6.83
N GLY A 203 -8.50 16.04 7.56
CA GLY A 203 -8.38 17.38 6.95
C GLY A 203 -6.95 17.80 6.67
N HIS A 204 -5.93 16.97 6.91
CA HIS A 204 -4.52 17.33 6.66
C HIS A 204 -4.13 16.95 5.22
N LEU A 205 -3.78 17.95 4.41
CA LEU A 205 -3.25 17.76 3.06
C LEU A 205 -1.85 17.14 3.11
N LEU A 206 -1.72 15.97 2.50
CA LEU A 206 -0.43 15.30 2.29
C LEU A 206 0.11 15.58 0.89
N GLU A 207 -0.75 15.60 -0.12
CA GLU A 207 -0.34 15.77 -1.51
C GLU A 207 -1.44 16.35 -2.40
N ILE A 208 -1.04 17.23 -3.31
CA ILE A 208 -1.85 17.72 -4.43
C ILE A 208 -1.00 17.78 -5.70
N GLY A 209 -0.32 16.66 -5.97
CA GLY A 209 0.73 16.55 -6.96
C GLY A 209 2.11 16.90 -6.43
N VAL A 210 3.10 16.64 -7.27
CA VAL A 210 4.50 16.61 -6.89
C VAL A 210 5.33 17.32 -7.94
N SER A 211 6.30 18.09 -7.46
CA SER A 211 7.44 18.60 -8.20
C SER A 211 8.73 18.20 -7.47
N ILE A 212 9.87 18.57 -8.05
CA ILE A 212 11.18 18.29 -7.49
C ILE A 212 12.08 19.52 -7.54
N GLY A 213 12.69 19.85 -6.42
CA GLY A 213 13.69 20.92 -6.35
C GLY A 213 15.03 20.48 -6.96
N LEU A 214 15.87 21.43 -7.32
CA LEU A 214 17.21 21.19 -7.91
C LEU A 214 18.10 20.24 -7.10
N GLY A 215 17.89 20.13 -5.77
CA GLY A 215 18.61 19.21 -4.89
C GLY A 215 17.97 17.82 -4.74
N GLY A 216 17.01 17.46 -5.60
CA GLY A 216 16.29 16.18 -5.53
C GLY A 216 15.21 16.11 -4.44
N ARG A 217 14.85 17.25 -3.83
CA ARG A 217 13.85 17.30 -2.76
C ARG A 217 12.44 17.23 -3.34
N ARG A 218 11.57 16.40 -2.75
CA ARG A 218 10.13 16.38 -3.08
C ARG A 218 9.51 17.71 -2.71
N GLU A 219 8.74 18.29 -3.60
CA GLU A 219 7.96 19.50 -3.35
C GLU A 219 6.50 19.20 -3.68
N THR A 220 5.59 19.37 -2.72
CA THR A 220 4.14 19.21 -2.97
C THR A 220 3.45 20.56 -3.16
N GLY A 221 4.15 21.67 -2.93
CA GLY A 221 3.56 23.01 -2.91
C GLY A 221 2.76 23.32 -1.64
N LEU A 222 2.68 22.37 -0.70
CA LEU A 222 1.89 22.49 0.54
C LEU A 222 2.72 23.02 1.71
N GLU A 223 2.08 23.77 2.58
CA GLU A 223 2.62 24.12 3.88
C GLU A 223 2.59 22.93 4.86
N ARG A 224 3.48 22.93 5.83
CA ARG A 224 3.55 21.84 6.81
C ARG A 224 2.29 21.84 7.68
N GLY A 225 1.50 20.78 7.59
CA GLY A 225 0.26 20.64 8.36
C GLY A 225 -0.91 21.45 7.77
N GLU A 226 -0.81 21.82 6.48
CA GLU A 226 -1.86 22.55 5.79
C GLU A 226 -3.19 21.78 5.82
N ARG A 227 -4.27 22.49 6.12
CA ARG A 227 -5.63 21.94 6.20
C ARG A 227 -6.32 22.05 4.85
N ASP A 228 -7.05 21.03 4.44
CA ASP A 228 -7.95 21.14 3.29
C ASP A 228 -9.16 22.02 3.64
N GLN A 229 -9.29 23.12 2.92
CA GLN A 229 -10.38 24.09 2.97
C GLN A 229 -10.87 24.41 1.55
N GLY A 230 -10.56 23.53 0.59
CA GLY A 230 -10.89 23.70 -0.82
C GLY A 230 -9.98 24.65 -1.60
N GLN A 231 -8.88 25.10 -0.99
CA GLN A 231 -7.94 26.04 -1.62
C GLN A 231 -7.19 25.43 -2.83
N HIS A 232 -7.20 24.09 -2.96
CA HIS A 232 -6.57 23.37 -4.06
C HIS A 232 -7.58 22.60 -4.94
N ASP A 233 -8.85 23.00 -4.96
CA ASP A 233 -9.94 22.31 -5.70
C ASP A 233 -9.97 22.63 -7.20
N ARG A 234 -8.80 22.91 -7.78
CA ARG A 234 -8.66 23.16 -9.21
C ARG A 234 -7.71 22.16 -9.83
N ASP A 235 -8.18 21.51 -10.88
CA ASP A 235 -7.35 20.73 -11.78
C ASP A 235 -6.17 21.59 -12.26
N HIS A 236 -4.98 21.03 -12.18
CA HIS A 236 -3.77 21.68 -12.66
C HIS A 236 -2.70 20.64 -13.00
N ASP A 237 -1.82 21.03 -13.92
CA ASP A 237 -0.75 20.16 -14.38
C ASP A 237 0.40 20.15 -13.39
N VAL A 238 1.00 18.98 -13.23
CA VAL A 238 2.06 18.72 -12.26
C VAL A 238 3.16 17.90 -12.91
N LEU A 239 4.35 17.90 -12.30
CA LEU A 239 5.44 17.07 -12.79
C LEU A 239 5.13 15.58 -12.57
N ALA A 240 4.58 15.23 -11.41
CA ALA A 240 4.26 13.87 -11.03
C ALA A 240 3.11 13.81 -10.03
N VAL A 241 2.57 12.62 -9.86
CA VAL A 241 1.56 12.28 -8.84
C VAL A 241 2.02 11.03 -8.11
N GLY A 242 1.74 10.93 -6.81
CA GLY A 242 2.16 9.82 -5.97
C GLY A 242 1.54 8.48 -6.40
N SER A 243 2.32 7.41 -6.29
CA SER A 243 1.91 6.03 -6.60
C SER A 243 0.86 5.45 -5.65
N ALA A 244 0.52 6.16 -4.57
CA ALA A 244 -0.49 5.79 -3.58
C ALA A 244 -1.93 5.70 -4.13
N GLY A 245 -2.21 6.34 -5.27
CA GLY A 245 -3.52 6.33 -5.91
C GLY A 245 -3.48 6.70 -7.39
N MET A 246 -2.35 6.51 -8.05
CA MET A 246 -2.10 6.96 -9.42
C MET A 246 -2.98 6.20 -10.43
N LEU A 247 -3.77 6.94 -11.22
CA LEU A 247 -4.44 6.40 -12.40
C LEU A 247 -3.59 6.70 -13.63
N VAL A 248 -3.23 5.66 -14.38
CA VAL A 248 -2.35 5.78 -15.56
C VAL A 248 -2.90 5.03 -16.76
N ARG A 249 -2.85 5.67 -17.92
CA ARG A 249 -3.31 5.08 -19.18
C ARG A 249 -2.44 3.89 -19.51
N ARG A 250 -3.05 2.73 -19.77
CA ARG A 250 -2.30 1.47 -19.92
C ARG A 250 -1.26 1.53 -21.03
N THR A 251 -1.61 2.13 -22.16
CA THR A 251 -0.68 2.28 -23.30
C THR A 251 0.56 3.10 -22.94
N VAL A 252 0.41 4.13 -22.10
CA VAL A 252 1.50 4.99 -21.66
C VAL A 252 2.36 4.29 -20.62
N TRP A 253 1.75 3.53 -19.71
CA TRP A 253 2.49 2.65 -18.81
C TRP A 253 3.41 1.69 -19.57
N ASP A 254 2.89 1.04 -20.62
CA ASP A 254 3.64 0.08 -21.43
C ASP A 254 4.73 0.74 -22.27
N GLU A 255 4.44 1.86 -22.93
CA GLU A 255 5.41 2.61 -23.72
C GLU A 255 6.60 3.08 -22.87
N LEU A 256 6.33 3.53 -21.65
CA LEU A 256 7.34 4.02 -20.73
C LEU A 256 8.00 2.91 -19.89
N ASN A 257 7.65 1.63 -20.12
CA ASN A 257 8.14 0.48 -19.37
C ASN A 257 7.90 0.55 -17.84
N GLY A 258 6.79 1.16 -17.42
CA GLY A 258 6.42 1.28 -16.01
C GLY A 258 7.43 2.08 -15.18
N PHE A 259 7.57 1.74 -13.90
CA PHE A 259 8.52 2.35 -12.97
C PHE A 259 9.96 1.86 -13.17
N ASP A 260 10.92 2.75 -12.90
CA ASP A 260 12.34 2.42 -13.02
C ASP A 260 12.75 1.38 -11.94
N PRO A 261 13.19 0.16 -12.32
CA PRO A 261 13.62 -0.86 -11.37
C PRO A 261 14.89 -0.46 -10.60
N PHE A 262 15.63 0.57 -11.03
CA PHE A 262 16.78 1.10 -10.29
C PHE A 262 16.38 2.04 -9.13
N LEU A 263 15.09 2.33 -8.97
CA LEU A 263 14.49 3.04 -7.84
C LEU A 263 13.67 2.06 -6.99
N PRO A 264 14.32 1.30 -6.08
CA PRO A 264 13.66 0.17 -5.43
C PRO A 264 12.54 0.57 -4.45
N MET A 265 12.52 1.82 -4.00
CA MET A 265 11.50 2.40 -3.14
C MET A 265 11.64 3.92 -3.14
N PHE A 266 10.52 4.65 -3.19
CA PHE A 266 10.44 6.11 -3.27
C PHE A 266 10.99 6.67 -4.59
N ARG A 267 10.35 7.75 -5.06
CA ARG A 267 10.72 8.51 -6.26
C ARG A 267 10.43 7.82 -7.58
N ASP A 268 9.93 6.59 -7.54
CA ASP A 268 9.30 5.90 -8.67
C ASP A 268 8.21 6.77 -9.32
N ASP A 269 7.40 7.42 -8.49
CA ASP A 269 6.36 8.38 -8.87
C ASP A 269 6.92 9.60 -9.65
N VAL A 270 7.96 10.24 -9.12
CA VAL A 270 8.57 11.44 -9.71
C VAL A 270 9.29 11.11 -11.01
N ASP A 271 10.06 10.02 -11.05
CA ASP A 271 10.72 9.55 -12.27
C ASP A 271 9.70 9.27 -13.38
N PHE A 272 8.63 8.54 -13.07
CA PHE A 272 7.60 8.22 -14.04
C PHE A 272 6.88 9.47 -14.57
N GLY A 273 6.50 10.39 -13.69
CA GLY A 273 5.88 11.66 -14.08
C GLY A 273 6.80 12.51 -14.97
N TRP A 274 8.10 12.53 -14.68
CA TRP A 274 9.08 13.21 -15.52
C TRP A 274 9.17 12.58 -16.91
N ARG A 275 9.26 11.25 -17.00
CA ARG A 275 9.31 10.53 -18.27
C ARG A 275 8.03 10.71 -19.08
N ALA A 276 6.86 10.68 -18.43
CA ALA A 276 5.58 10.95 -19.07
C ALA A 276 5.54 12.36 -19.68
N ASN A 277 5.87 13.40 -18.89
CA ASN A 277 5.94 14.77 -19.38
C ASN A 277 6.95 14.92 -20.53
N SER A 278 8.12 14.27 -20.44
CA SER A 278 9.16 14.32 -21.47
C SER A 278 8.76 13.63 -22.77
N ALA A 279 7.90 12.62 -22.70
CA ALA A 279 7.30 11.95 -23.86
C ALA A 279 6.09 12.73 -24.44
N GLY A 280 5.75 13.89 -23.87
CA GLY A 280 4.62 14.72 -24.32
C GLY A 280 3.27 14.32 -23.74
N TYR A 281 3.25 13.39 -22.78
CA TYR A 281 2.04 13.01 -22.07
C TYR A 281 1.76 13.96 -20.92
N ARG A 282 0.47 14.30 -20.75
CA ARG A 282 0.02 15.20 -19.69
C ARG A 282 -0.17 14.45 -18.37
N VAL A 283 0.35 15.04 -17.30
CA VAL A 283 0.19 14.59 -15.90
C VAL A 283 -0.58 15.66 -15.14
N THR A 284 -1.67 15.27 -14.47
CA THR A 284 -2.57 16.24 -13.83
C THR A 284 -3.11 15.73 -12.49
N ILE A 285 -3.67 16.64 -11.70
CA ILE A 285 -4.37 16.30 -10.46
C ILE A 285 -5.88 16.42 -10.64
N ALA A 286 -6.60 15.42 -10.11
CA ALA A 286 -8.04 15.46 -9.90
C ALA A 286 -8.32 15.76 -8.42
N PRO A 287 -8.47 17.03 -8.02
CA PRO A 287 -8.57 17.40 -6.61
C PRO A 287 -9.86 16.91 -5.94
N ASN A 288 -10.90 16.63 -6.74
CA ASN A 288 -12.15 16.04 -6.28
C ASN A 288 -12.03 14.53 -6.03
N ALA A 289 -11.03 13.87 -6.62
CA ALA A 289 -10.71 12.49 -6.26
C ALA A 289 -9.93 12.49 -4.95
N VAL A 290 -10.58 12.10 -3.85
CA VAL A 290 -9.97 12.11 -2.52
C VAL A 290 -9.49 10.72 -2.12
N LEU A 291 -8.29 10.65 -1.54
CA LEU A 291 -7.71 9.43 -0.99
C LEU A 291 -7.06 9.71 0.37
N HIS A 292 -7.19 8.78 1.31
CA HIS A 292 -6.53 8.85 2.62
C HIS A 292 -5.34 7.92 2.69
N HIS A 293 -4.19 8.44 3.08
CA HIS A 293 -2.94 7.68 3.10
C HIS A 293 -2.30 7.71 4.50
N ALA A 294 -1.90 6.53 5.00
CA ALA A 294 -1.22 6.40 6.29
C ALA A 294 0.28 6.65 6.22
N GLU A 295 0.88 6.67 5.02
CA GLU A 295 2.30 6.87 4.76
C GLU A 295 3.17 5.96 5.66
N ALA A 296 2.79 4.67 5.78
CA ALA A 296 3.27 3.75 6.80
C ALA A 296 4.80 3.56 6.76
N ALA A 297 5.37 3.43 5.56
CA ALA A 297 6.82 3.34 5.38
C ALA A 297 7.53 4.67 5.72
N THR A 298 6.98 5.80 5.25
CA THR A 298 7.55 7.14 5.44
C THR A 298 7.61 7.55 6.92
N HIS A 299 6.54 7.30 7.67
CA HIS A 299 6.47 7.58 9.11
C HIS A 299 7.03 6.45 9.98
N ARG A 300 7.67 5.43 9.38
CA ARG A 300 8.25 4.27 10.10
C ARG A 300 7.25 3.52 10.96
N ARG A 301 5.96 3.54 10.58
CA ARG A 301 4.93 2.65 11.14
C ARG A 301 5.13 1.22 10.63
N ARG A 302 5.87 1.06 9.53
CA ARG A 302 6.27 -0.20 8.92
C ARG A 302 7.77 -0.21 8.59
N SER A 303 8.42 -1.36 8.73
CA SER A 303 9.80 -1.59 8.25
C SER A 303 9.82 -1.66 6.72
N ALA A 304 10.82 -1.04 6.10
CA ALA A 304 11.06 -1.13 4.66
C ALA A 304 12.21 -2.12 4.41
N ASP A 305 11.91 -3.39 4.20
CA ASP A 305 12.93 -4.45 4.17
C ASP A 305 13.86 -4.40 2.95
N ILE A 306 13.41 -3.75 1.87
CA ILE A 306 14.24 -3.47 0.69
C ILE A 306 15.22 -2.30 0.91
N VAL A 307 14.94 -1.41 1.86
CA VAL A 307 15.79 -0.26 2.19
C VAL A 307 16.40 -0.44 3.58
N ALA A 308 17.70 -0.73 3.64
CA ALA A 308 18.40 -0.91 4.92
C ALA A 308 18.18 0.28 5.90
N GLN A 309 17.44 0.03 7.00
CA GLN A 309 17.18 0.80 8.24
C GLN A 309 16.91 2.33 8.19
N HIS A 310 17.10 3.03 7.05
CA HIS A 310 17.00 4.48 6.94
C HIS A 310 16.22 4.93 5.69
N PRO A 311 14.87 4.87 5.71
CA PRO A 311 14.01 5.31 4.61
C PRO A 311 14.36 6.71 4.08
N LYS A 312 14.58 7.68 4.99
CA LYS A 312 14.97 9.07 4.64
C LYS A 312 16.28 9.16 3.85
N ARG A 313 17.22 8.23 4.07
CA ARG A 313 18.50 8.22 3.35
C ARG A 313 18.31 7.69 1.94
N ALA A 314 17.54 6.63 1.76
CA ALA A 314 17.21 6.12 0.43
C ALA A 314 16.41 7.13 -0.37
N ASP A 315 15.40 7.76 0.25
CA ASP A 315 14.61 8.82 -0.37
C ASP A 315 15.51 9.96 -0.91
N ARG A 316 16.47 10.44 -0.10
CA ARG A 316 17.42 11.47 -0.53
C ARG A 316 18.35 11.01 -1.65
N LEU A 317 18.83 9.77 -1.62
CA LEU A 317 19.69 9.23 -2.66
C LEU A 317 18.94 9.08 -3.99
N ASN A 318 17.71 8.58 -3.93
CA ASN A 318 16.85 8.41 -5.09
C ASN A 318 16.44 9.76 -5.68
N GLY A 319 16.13 10.75 -4.82
CA GLY A 319 15.87 12.11 -5.28
C GLY A 319 17.04 12.69 -6.08
N MET A 320 18.28 12.36 -5.72
CA MET A 320 19.44 12.80 -6.48
C MET A 320 19.66 12.02 -7.78
N ARG A 321 19.28 10.74 -7.82
CA ARG A 321 19.30 9.97 -9.07
C ARG A 321 18.34 10.55 -10.09
N VAL A 322 17.10 10.83 -9.67
CA VAL A 322 16.06 11.37 -10.56
C VAL A 322 16.46 12.70 -11.21
N VAL A 323 17.16 13.58 -10.50
CA VAL A 323 17.59 14.88 -11.05
C VAL A 323 18.83 14.77 -11.95
N LEU A 324 19.57 13.66 -11.90
CA LEU A 324 20.82 13.48 -12.65
C LEU A 324 20.67 12.61 -13.91
N LEU A 325 19.50 12.00 -14.12
CA LEU A 325 19.14 11.22 -15.30
C LEU A 325 18.54 12.12 -16.39
#